data_AF-A0A6J6SXS2-F1
#
_entry.id   AF-A0A6J6SXS2-F1
#
_cell.length_a   1.000
_cell.length_b   1.000
_cell.length_c   1.000
_cell.angle_alpha   90.00
_cell.angle_beta   90.00
_cell.angle_gamma   90.00
#
_symmetry.space_group_name_H-M   'P 1'
#
loop_
_entity.id
_entity.type
_entity.pdbx_description
1 polymer ?
#
loop_
_entity_poly.entity_id
_entity_poly.type
_entity_poly.pdbx_seq_one_letter_code
_entity_poly.pdbx_strand_id
1 'polypeptide(L)' 'MKTATVDSSAIIDKGSCIGAGAIIGAGAHVSASIIDSGAIVGQGVVINDSFVATGAMVSENSHINAAFVTKDEILAIPA' A
#
# COMPACT_ATOMS: atom_id res chain seq x y z
N MET A 1 16.49 2.76 13.49
CA MET A 1 15.76 3.16 12.27
C MET A 1 15.04 1.92 11.75
N LYS A 2 13.74 1.98 11.44
CA LYS A 2 13.03 0.85 10.81
C LYS A 2 13.07 1.05 9.30
N THR A 3 13.37 -0.01 8.55
CA THR A 3 13.26 -0.05 7.09
C THR A 3 11.91 -0.66 6.70
N ALA A 4 11.44 -0.43 5.48
CA ALA A 4 10.33 -1.20 4.94
C ALA A 4 10.74 -2.67 4.74
N THR A 5 9.77 -3.58 4.83
CA THR A 5 9.91 -4.98 4.42
C THR A 5 9.05 -5.19 3.18
N VAL A 6 9.66 -5.57 2.07
CA VAL A 6 8.97 -5.76 0.80
C VAL A 6 9.29 -7.17 0.33
N ASP A 7 8.26 -7.96 0.09
CA ASP A 7 8.44 -9.29 -0.49
C ASP A 7 9.12 -9.19 -1.87
N SER A 8 10.02 -10.13 -2.16
CA SER A 8 10.79 -10.13 -3.40
C SER A 8 9.96 -10.20 -4.69
N SER A 9 8.72 -10.69 -4.61
CA SER A 9 7.82 -10.78 -5.76
C SER A 9 6.83 -9.61 -5.86
N ALA A 10 6.91 -8.62 -4.96
CA ALA A 10 6.10 -7.40 -5.05
C ALA A 10 6.61 -6.47 -6.15
N ILE A 11 5.70 -5.74 -6.78
CA ILE A 11 5.99 -4.77 -7.85
C ILE A 11 5.70 -3.36 -7.31
N ILE A 12 6.71 -2.49 -7.33
CA ILE A 12 6.60 -1.10 -6.90
C ILE A 12 7.05 -0.21 -8.06
N ASP A 13 6.14 0.57 -8.64
CA ASP A 13 6.43 1.33 -9.87
C ASP A 13 5.81 2.74 -9.91
N LYS A 14 6.04 3.47 -11.02
CA LYS A 14 5.46 4.79 -11.32
C LYS A 14 5.60 5.85 -10.21
N GLY A 15 6.75 5.85 -9.53
CA GLY A 15 7.04 6.83 -8.48
C GLY A 15 6.38 6.52 -7.14
N SER A 16 5.95 5.27 -6.92
CA SER A 16 5.44 4.83 -5.62
C SER A 16 6.48 4.97 -4.50
N CYS A 17 5.99 5.24 -3.29
CA CYS A 17 6.80 5.42 -2.08
C CYS A 17 6.39 4.43 -0.99
N ILE A 18 7.36 3.78 -0.35
CA ILE A 18 7.13 2.86 0.76
C ILE A 18 7.82 3.40 2.02
N GLY A 19 7.00 3.73 3.01
CA GLY A 19 7.41 4.31 4.29
C GLY A 19 8.13 3.32 5.19
N ALA A 20 8.88 3.87 6.16
CA ALA A 20 9.64 3.09 7.13
C ALA A 20 8.74 2.12 7.92
N GLY A 21 9.17 0.87 8.04
CA GLY A 21 8.43 -0.16 8.80
C GLY A 21 7.15 -0.65 8.15
N ALA A 22 6.80 -0.18 6.94
CA ALA A 22 5.70 -0.77 6.18
C ALA A 22 6.04 -2.21 5.74
N ILE A 23 5.01 -3.04 5.56
CA ILE A 23 5.13 -4.43 5.12
C ILE A 23 4.34 -4.60 3.83
N ILE A 24 5.00 -5.07 2.77
CA ILE A 24 4.38 -5.38 1.49
C ILE A 24 4.45 -6.88 1.23
N GLY A 25 3.28 -7.52 1.17
CA GLY A 25 3.12 -8.96 0.99
C GLY A 25 3.48 -9.45 -0.42
N ALA A 26 3.64 -10.76 -0.55
CA ALA A 26 4.01 -11.42 -1.79
C ALA A 26 3.05 -11.08 -2.94
N GLY A 27 3.61 -10.75 -4.11
CA GLY A 27 2.85 -10.48 -5.33
C GLY A 27 1.97 -9.23 -5.28
N ALA A 28 2.10 -8.39 -4.24
CA ALA A 28 1.40 -7.12 -4.21
C ALA A 28 1.95 -6.17 -5.28
N HIS A 29 1.09 -5.32 -5.84
CA HIS A 29 1.44 -4.31 -6.83
C HIS A 29 1.04 -2.93 -6.31
N VAL A 30 2.03 -2.05 -6.13
CA VAL A 30 1.87 -0.66 -5.70
C VAL A 30 2.33 0.27 -6.81
N SER A 31 1.40 0.93 -7.49
CA SER A 31 1.63 1.77 -8.67
C SER A 31 1.13 3.19 -8.41
N ALA A 32 1.97 4.19 -8.66
CA ALA A 32 1.65 5.61 -8.47
C ALA A 32 1.02 5.93 -7.09
N SER A 33 1.50 5.25 -6.03
CA SER A 33 0.84 5.24 -4.72
C SER A 33 1.83 5.43 -3.56
N ILE A 34 1.31 5.86 -2.42
CA ILE A 34 2.08 6.06 -1.20
C ILE A 34 1.60 5.07 -0.13
N ILE A 35 2.52 4.24 0.36
CA ILE A 35 2.30 3.37 1.51
C ILE A 35 3.05 3.99 2.69
N ASP A 36 2.33 4.59 3.63
CA ASP A 36 2.94 5.32 4.73
C ASP A 36 3.53 4.38 5.80
N SER A 37 4.25 4.96 6.75
CA SER A 37 5.06 4.25 7.74
C SER A 37 4.23 3.23 8.53
N GLY A 38 4.73 2.00 8.64
CA GLY A 38 4.07 0.94 9.40
C GLY A 38 2.78 0.40 8.81
N ALA A 39 2.34 0.84 7.63
CA ALA A 39 1.18 0.26 6.95
C ALA A 39 1.47 -1.18 6.48
N ILE A 40 0.41 -1.98 6.35
CA ILE A 40 0.48 -3.40 5.95
C ILE A 40 -0.33 -3.59 4.67
N VAL A 41 0.32 -4.09 3.64
CA VAL A 41 -0.30 -4.48 2.37
C VAL A 41 -0.23 -6.01 2.27
N GLY A 42 -1.38 -6.67 2.23
CA GLY A 42 -1.48 -8.13 2.14
C GLY A 42 -0.95 -8.71 0.82
N GLN A 43 -0.85 -10.04 0.78
CA GLN A 43 -0.50 -10.79 -0.43
C GLN A 43 -1.44 -10.45 -1.60
N GLY A 44 -0.89 -10.29 -2.81
CA GLY A 44 -1.66 -10.14 -4.04
C GLY A 44 -2.51 -8.86 -4.13
N VAL A 45 -2.35 -7.91 -3.20
CA VAL A 45 -3.09 -6.65 -3.21
C VAL A 45 -2.62 -5.79 -4.37
N VAL A 46 -3.55 -5.12 -5.05
CA VAL A 46 -3.25 -4.14 -6.10
C VAL A 46 -3.68 -2.75 -5.62
N ILE A 47 -2.76 -1.80 -5.62
CA ILE A 47 -2.97 -0.40 -5.19
C ILE A 47 -2.53 0.54 -6.30
N ASN A 48 -3.47 1.35 -6.80
CA ASN A 48 -3.23 2.34 -7.86
C ASN A 48 -3.72 3.72 -7.44
N ASP A 49 -2.91 4.74 -7.71
CA ASP A 49 -3.28 6.16 -7.52
C ASP A 49 -3.83 6.46 -6.11
N SER A 50 -3.20 5.87 -5.09
CA SER A 50 -3.76 5.77 -3.75
C SER A 50 -2.78 6.16 -2.64
N PHE A 51 -3.32 6.46 -1.47
CA PHE A 51 -2.56 6.71 -0.24
C PHE A 51 -3.04 5.77 0.87
N VAL A 52 -2.13 5.00 1.45
CA VAL A 52 -2.38 4.13 2.60
C VAL A 52 -1.74 4.73 3.84
N ALA A 53 -2.56 5.13 4.80
CA ALA A 53 -2.13 5.88 5.98
C ALA A 53 -1.31 5.04 6.96
N THR A 54 -0.55 5.73 7.82
CA THR A 54 0.29 5.13 8.86
C THR A 54 -0.46 4.04 9.65
N GLY A 55 0.07 2.81 9.60
CA GLY A 55 -0.47 1.66 10.32
C GLY A 55 -1.84 1.16 9.84
N ALA A 56 -2.34 1.63 8.69
CA ALA A 56 -3.51 1.03 8.05
C ALA A 56 -3.17 -0.37 7.48
N MET A 57 -4.18 -1.21 7.29
CA MET A 57 -4.02 -2.56 6.76
C MET A 57 -4.96 -2.80 5.59
N VAL A 58 -4.39 -3.26 4.47
CA VAL A 58 -5.14 -3.72 3.30
C VAL A 58 -5.08 -5.24 3.24
N SER A 59 -6.24 -5.88 3.36
CA SER A 59 -6.36 -7.35 3.33
C SER A 59 -5.95 -7.94 1.99
N GLU A 60 -5.48 -9.18 2.02
CA GLU A 60 -4.99 -9.93 0.85
C GLU A 60 -5.96 -9.90 -0.34
N ASN A 61 -5.42 -9.88 -1.56
CA ASN A 61 -6.13 -9.90 -2.84
C ASN A 61 -7.14 -8.74 -3.05
N SER A 62 -7.07 -7.68 -2.24
CA SER A 62 -7.89 -6.49 -2.41
C SER A 62 -7.40 -5.62 -3.58
N HIS A 63 -8.32 -4.89 -4.19
CA HIS A 63 -8.03 -3.90 -5.24
C HIS A 63 -8.43 -2.51 -4.75
N ILE A 64 -7.43 -1.64 -4.61
CA ILE A 64 -7.59 -0.25 -4.19
C ILE A 64 -7.21 0.66 -5.36
N ASN A 65 -8.07 1.60 -5.71
CA ASN A 65 -7.85 2.51 -6.82
C ASN A 65 -8.39 3.90 -6.48
N ALA A 66 -7.56 4.94 -6.66
CA ALA A 66 -7.96 6.33 -6.43
C ALA A 66 -8.63 6.51 -5.05
N ALA A 67 -7.93 6.12 -4.00
CA ALA A 67 -8.49 6.09 -2.64
C ALA A 67 -7.48 6.44 -1.54
N PHE A 68 -7.99 7.01 -0.45
CA PHE A 68 -7.30 7.23 0.82
C PHE A 68 -7.74 6.16 1.84
N VAL A 69 -6.82 5.29 2.23
CA VAL A 69 -7.06 4.16 3.15
C VAL A 69 -6.59 4.54 4.55
N THR A 70 -7.48 4.47 5.53
CA THR A 70 -7.17 4.63 6.96
C THR A 70 -7.32 3.30 7.70
N LYS A 71 -7.18 3.33 9.03
CA LYS A 71 -7.46 2.15 9.86
C LYS A 71 -8.95 1.83 9.95
N ASP A 72 -9.80 2.83 9.74
CA ASP A 72 -11.22 2.74 10.01
C ASP A 72 -12.05 2.66 8.72
N GLU A 73 -11.58 3.28 7.64
CA GLU A 73 -12.33 3.40 6.38
C GLU A 73 -11.45 3.56 5.14
N ILE A 74 -12.08 3.37 3.97
CA ILE A 74 -11.50 3.63 2.65
C ILE A 74 -12.33 4.71 1.98
N LEU A 75 -11.72 5.85 1.69
CA LEU A 75 -12.36 7.01 1.07
C LEU A 75 -11.94 7.12 -0.40
N ALA A 76 -12.89 7.18 -1.32
CA ALA A 76 -12.58 7.42 -2.73
C ALA A 76 -12.08 8.85 -2.95
N ILE A 77 -11.07 9.01 -3.79
CA ILE A 77 -10.56 10.29 -4.30
C ILE A 77 -11.37 10.62 -5.56
N PRO A 78 -12.15 11.72 -5.57
CA PRO A 78 -12.88 12.14 -6.76
C PRO A 78 -11.94 12.47 -7.94
N ALA A 79 -12.41 12.20 -9.15
CA ALA A 79 -11.72 12.55 -10.40
C ALA A 79 -11.79 14.05 -10.71
#